data_AF-A0A948GJM3-F1
#
_entry.id   AF-A0A948GJM3-F1
#
_cell.length_a   1.000
_cell.length_b   1.000
_cell.length_c   1.000
_cell.angle_alpha   90.00
_cell.angle_beta   90.00
_cell.angle_gamma   90.00
#
_symmetry.space_group_name_H-M   'P 1'
#
loop_
_entity.id
_entity.type
_entity.pdbx_description
1 polymer ?
#
loop_
_entity_poly.entity_id
_entity_poly.type
_entity_poly.pdbx_seq_one_letter_code
_entity_poly.pdbx_strand_id
1 'polypeptide(L)'
;TIGMDTRRDALAPCGQRVRELRGNTCSICSWLHSLKIWSLLKTRGDSHSRYEHDKPYEVKFDEHWIAEDTDWHLRYSESTKNLSPFTTIIELNRLRVHITSAELAELKTHLREVYAKFLVRGATIYVNGDELTAIEFDDEWSYPPSLFPTQFSISVPIENRIVEAEILSGLINHPGDPDKSYGVFLYCNNRLIARALTDFAVGFSAGLVGNPHYNISLVRTIVQIKGQSRDMPWDSSKSGINTRHPVFQALRQAIIDATKRYSQVSRSLQGKWDAAVFPYNTGHIVQEQMDAIKGIPRSYLPTPPASKLRRHQKIVAANKSVITEKPWAAGLLDSVLAADTVSKLALVQKNRIALIILDSTVEIAYKEYLVNESGIGARRFKEIADNRADVQQEITKHEKIDAGDIKKINHFYKLRCDLIHQRATPNVLDAQIEDYRNIVEKLLKVLFGIDLS
;
A
#
# COMPACT_ATOMS: atom_id res chain seq x y z
N THR A 1 -13.83 -28.90 12.76
CA THR A 1 -14.46 -29.10 11.44
C THR A 1 -15.26 -27.85 11.12
N ILE A 2 -14.86 -27.09 10.10
CA ILE A 2 -15.52 -25.83 9.72
C ILE A 2 -16.36 -26.14 8.48
N GLY A 3 -17.68 -25.99 8.59
CA GLY A 3 -18.60 -26.02 7.45
C GLY A 3 -19.34 -24.68 7.41
N MET A 4 -19.17 -23.92 6.33
CA MET A 4 -20.00 -22.75 6.04
C MET A 4 -21.02 -23.16 4.98
N ASP A 5 -22.30 -23.18 5.33
CA ASP A 5 -23.39 -23.39 4.38
C ASP A 5 -23.87 -22.04 3.83
N THR A 6 -23.38 -21.65 2.65
CA THR A 6 -23.76 -20.40 1.97
C THR A 6 -24.86 -20.64 0.94
N ARG A 7 -26.01 -21.14 1.37
CA ARG A 7 -27.09 -21.59 0.47
C ARG A 7 -28.13 -20.55 0.07
N ARG A 8 -28.03 -19.28 0.48
CA ARG A 8 -29.00 -18.25 0.07
C ARG A 8 -28.29 -16.93 -0.17
N ASP A 9 -27.88 -16.71 -1.42
CA ASP A 9 -27.79 -15.39 -2.10
C ASP A 9 -26.94 -15.48 -3.38
N ALA A 10 -27.30 -16.40 -4.28
CA ALA A 10 -26.90 -16.29 -5.68
C ALA A 10 -28.10 -15.79 -6.48
N LEU A 11 -28.04 -14.55 -6.96
CA LEU A 11 -28.87 -14.11 -8.09
C LEU A 11 -28.49 -14.94 -9.32
N ALA A 12 -29.51 -15.37 -10.08
CA ALA A 12 -29.49 -16.42 -11.11
C ALA A 12 -28.70 -16.07 -12.41
N PRO A 13 -28.71 -16.93 -13.45
CA PRO A 13 -27.61 -17.82 -13.83
C PRO A 13 -26.90 -17.36 -15.12
N CYS A 14 -25.56 -17.30 -15.10
CA CYS A 14 -24.78 -17.26 -16.34
C CYS A 14 -24.45 -18.69 -16.77
N GLY A 15 -24.92 -19.06 -17.96
CA GLY A 15 -24.88 -20.42 -18.50
C GLY A 15 -23.47 -20.99 -18.73
N GLN A 16 -23.46 -22.31 -18.81
CA GLN A 16 -22.37 -23.22 -19.18
C GLN A 16 -21.38 -22.66 -20.21
N ARG A 17 -20.09 -22.69 -19.86
CA ARG A 17 -19.02 -23.37 -20.63
C ARG A 17 -17.69 -23.25 -19.87
N VAL A 18 -17.30 -24.33 -19.21
CA VAL A 18 -15.89 -24.57 -18.86
C VAL A 18 -15.21 -25.10 -20.11
N ARG A 19 -14.47 -24.23 -20.80
CA ARG A 19 -13.25 -24.57 -21.55
C ARG A 19 -12.33 -23.36 -21.52
N GLU A 20 -11.09 -23.63 -21.15
CA GLU A 20 -9.95 -22.71 -21.02
C GLU A 20 -9.92 -21.80 -19.79
N LEU A 21 -8.92 -22.04 -18.95
CA LEU A 21 -8.36 -21.07 -18.00
C LEU A 21 -7.88 -19.83 -18.77
N ARG A 22 -8.78 -18.88 -19.00
CA ARG A 22 -8.43 -17.50 -19.32
C ARG A 22 -9.08 -16.56 -18.31
N GLY A 23 -8.20 -15.79 -17.67
CA GLY A 23 -8.40 -14.68 -16.75
C GLY A 23 -9.83 -14.27 -16.42
N ASN A 24 -10.26 -14.61 -15.21
CA ASN A 24 -11.15 -13.76 -14.41
C ASN A 24 -10.68 -13.79 -12.97
N THR A 25 -9.91 -12.76 -12.61
CA THR A 25 -9.44 -12.46 -11.26
C THR A 25 -10.59 -11.95 -10.41
N CYS A 26 -11.41 -12.86 -9.88
CA CYS A 26 -12.36 -12.55 -8.82
C CYS A 26 -12.48 -13.77 -7.90
N SER A 27 -12.43 -13.55 -6.59
CA SER A 27 -12.41 -14.55 -5.50
C SER A 27 -11.08 -15.25 -5.18
N ILE A 28 -10.20 -15.56 -6.14
CA ILE A 28 -8.91 -16.24 -5.83
C ILE A 28 -7.86 -15.29 -5.21
N CYS A 29 -7.81 -14.03 -5.64
CA CYS A 29 -6.78 -13.08 -5.19
C CYS A 29 -6.91 -12.65 -3.72
N SER A 30 -8.13 -12.63 -3.16
CA SER A 30 -8.30 -12.34 -1.72
C SER A 30 -7.86 -13.51 -0.84
N TRP A 31 -7.86 -14.73 -1.35
CA TRP A 31 -7.45 -15.93 -0.60
C TRP A 31 -5.92 -16.07 -0.58
N LEU A 32 -5.26 -15.81 -1.72
CA LEU A 32 -3.79 -15.82 -1.84
C LEU A 32 -3.11 -14.70 -1.03
N HIS A 33 -3.71 -13.51 -0.92
CA HIS A 33 -3.15 -12.46 -0.06
C HIS A 33 -3.27 -12.78 1.43
N SER A 34 -4.34 -13.45 1.86
CA SER A 34 -4.46 -14.00 3.21
C SER A 34 -3.42 -15.10 3.48
N LEU A 35 -3.06 -15.91 2.47
CA LEU A 35 -1.99 -16.91 2.58
C LEU A 35 -0.60 -16.30 2.83
N LYS A 36 -0.28 -15.12 2.29
CA LYS A 36 1.02 -14.44 2.53
C LYS A 36 1.15 -13.85 3.93
N ILE A 37 0.06 -13.39 4.55
CA ILE A 37 0.06 -13.02 5.98
C ILE A 37 0.11 -14.29 6.84
N TRP A 38 -0.49 -15.39 6.38
CA TRP A 38 -0.46 -16.69 7.04
C TRP A 38 0.88 -17.41 6.96
N SER A 39 1.71 -17.17 5.94
CA SER A 39 3.05 -17.77 5.80
C SER A 39 4.06 -17.24 6.82
N LEU A 40 3.83 -16.02 7.36
CA LEU A 40 4.63 -15.49 8.48
C LEU A 40 4.38 -16.27 9.79
N LEU A 41 3.22 -16.92 9.91
CA LEU A 41 2.78 -17.65 11.11
C LEU A 41 2.98 -19.17 11.02
N LYS A 42 3.49 -19.74 9.91
CA LYS A 42 3.33 -21.19 9.61
C LYS A 42 4.52 -21.81 8.89
N THR A 43 4.62 -23.14 9.02
CA THR A 43 5.58 -23.99 8.32
C THR A 43 4.91 -24.89 7.26
N ARG A 44 3.62 -25.26 7.41
CA ARG A 44 2.89 -26.12 6.47
C ARG A 44 1.36 -25.99 6.60
N GLY A 45 0.62 -26.12 5.50
CA GLY A 45 -0.84 -26.24 5.51
C GLY A 45 -1.38 -27.02 4.30
N ASP A 46 -2.56 -27.60 4.49
CA ASP A 46 -3.24 -28.42 3.50
C ASP A 46 -4.69 -27.91 3.35
N SER A 47 -5.19 -27.79 2.12
CA SER A 47 -6.57 -27.41 1.80
C SER A 47 -7.24 -28.53 1.03
N HIS A 48 -8.38 -29.01 1.53
CA HIS A 48 -9.17 -30.04 0.90
C HIS A 48 -10.52 -29.46 0.54
N SER A 49 -10.95 -29.60 -0.71
CA SER A 49 -12.24 -29.06 -1.15
C SER A 49 -12.99 -30.03 -2.05
N ARG A 50 -14.31 -30.02 -1.93
CA ARG A 50 -15.22 -30.77 -2.79
C ARG A 50 -16.34 -29.87 -3.28
N TYR A 51 -16.40 -29.68 -4.59
CA TYR A 51 -17.52 -29.02 -5.25
C TYR A 51 -18.57 -30.07 -5.64
N GLU A 52 -19.82 -29.89 -5.21
CA GLU A 52 -20.95 -30.77 -5.57
C GLU A 52 -20.61 -32.28 -5.48
N HIS A 53 -20.72 -33.00 -6.59
CA HIS A 53 -20.49 -34.43 -6.72
C HIS A 53 -19.09 -34.79 -7.23
N ASP A 54 -18.24 -33.79 -7.46
CA ASP A 54 -16.88 -34.01 -7.97
C ASP A 54 -16.01 -34.75 -6.95
N LYS A 55 -14.90 -35.27 -7.46
CA LYS A 55 -13.84 -35.85 -6.63
C LYS A 55 -13.24 -34.74 -5.75
N PRO A 56 -13.01 -35.00 -4.46
CA PRO A 56 -12.35 -34.04 -3.60
C PRO A 56 -10.90 -33.84 -4.08
N TYR A 57 -10.41 -32.60 -4.00
CA TYR A 57 -9.03 -32.27 -4.34
C TYR A 57 -8.30 -31.66 -3.15
N GLU A 58 -6.99 -31.85 -3.14
CA GLU A 58 -6.06 -31.39 -2.12
C GLU A 58 -5.06 -30.43 -2.74
N VAL A 59 -4.81 -29.32 -2.05
CA VAL A 59 -3.75 -28.37 -2.35
C VAL A 59 -2.85 -28.29 -1.12
N LYS A 60 -1.56 -28.57 -1.30
CA LYS A 60 -0.55 -28.46 -0.24
C LYS A 60 0.28 -27.21 -0.46
N PHE A 61 0.52 -26.48 0.60
CA PHE A 61 1.38 -25.31 0.61
C PHE A 61 2.33 -25.39 1.80
N ASP A 62 3.63 -25.39 1.52
CA ASP A 62 4.71 -25.52 2.50
C ASP A 62 5.76 -24.42 2.31
N GLU A 63 6.77 -24.41 3.19
CA GLU A 63 7.86 -23.44 3.12
C GLU A 63 8.63 -23.50 1.79
N HIS A 64 8.75 -24.67 1.19
CA HIS A 64 9.42 -24.84 -0.09
C HIS A 64 8.67 -24.07 -1.20
N TRP A 65 7.34 -24.25 -1.29
CA TRP A 65 6.53 -23.47 -2.23
C TRP A 65 6.59 -21.95 -1.97
N ILE A 66 6.65 -21.53 -0.70
CA ILE A 66 6.68 -20.10 -0.35
C ILE A 66 8.04 -19.44 -0.65
N ALA A 67 9.14 -20.16 -0.47
CA ALA A 67 10.49 -19.60 -0.52
C ALA A 67 11.23 -19.86 -1.84
N GLU A 68 10.96 -21.00 -2.50
CA GLU A 68 11.80 -21.50 -3.59
C GLU A 68 11.09 -21.51 -4.96
N ASP A 69 9.75 -21.45 -4.99
CA ASP A 69 9.00 -21.43 -6.24
C ASP A 69 8.89 -20.01 -6.83
N THR A 70 9.64 -19.75 -7.90
CA THR A 70 9.66 -18.44 -8.58
C THR A 70 8.38 -18.16 -9.36
N ASP A 71 7.66 -19.21 -9.75
CA ASP A 71 6.54 -19.13 -10.69
C ASP A 71 5.18 -19.20 -9.97
N TRP A 72 5.21 -19.37 -8.64
CA TRP A 72 4.03 -19.38 -7.76
C TRP A 72 2.98 -20.43 -8.14
N HIS A 73 3.39 -21.53 -8.76
CA HIS A 73 2.46 -22.52 -9.27
C HIS A 73 1.99 -23.50 -8.18
N LEU A 74 0.78 -23.29 -7.66
CA LEU A 74 0.13 -24.23 -6.74
C LEU A 74 -0.28 -25.52 -7.44
N ARG A 75 0.38 -26.63 -7.09
CA ARG A 75 -0.02 -27.97 -7.53
C ARG A 75 -1.21 -28.45 -6.70
N TYR A 76 -2.11 -29.18 -7.36
CA TYR A 76 -3.24 -29.85 -6.71
C TYR A 76 -3.26 -31.32 -7.10
N SER A 77 -3.80 -32.17 -6.23
CA SER A 77 -3.98 -33.60 -6.46
C SER A 77 -5.36 -34.04 -6.01
N GLU A 78 -5.80 -35.24 -6.43
CA GLU A 78 -7.01 -35.84 -5.87
C GLU A 78 -6.81 -36.10 -4.37
N SER A 79 -7.79 -35.71 -3.56
CA SER A 79 -7.72 -35.90 -2.11
C SER A 79 -8.25 -37.28 -1.72
N THR A 80 -7.60 -37.90 -0.73
CA THR A 80 -8.06 -39.15 -0.13
C THR A 80 -9.12 -38.93 0.97
N LYS A 81 -9.38 -37.68 1.36
CA LYS A 81 -10.38 -37.37 2.40
C LYS A 81 -11.79 -37.47 1.83
N ASN A 82 -12.66 -38.17 2.56
CA ASN A 82 -14.09 -38.18 2.26
C ASN A 82 -14.71 -36.87 2.76
N LEU A 83 -15.05 -35.97 1.84
CA LEU A 83 -15.70 -34.69 2.12
C LEU A 83 -17.16 -34.73 1.68
N SER A 84 -18.05 -34.12 2.47
CA SER A 84 -19.39 -33.79 2.00
C SER A 84 -19.36 -32.82 0.81
N PRO A 85 -20.37 -32.82 -0.07
CA PRO A 85 -20.53 -31.79 -1.10
C PRO A 85 -20.45 -30.37 -0.52
N PHE A 86 -19.89 -29.43 -1.30
CA PHE A 86 -19.74 -28.02 -0.94
C PHE A 86 -18.93 -27.77 0.34
N THR A 87 -18.01 -28.67 0.66
CA THR A 87 -17.20 -28.57 1.88
C THR A 87 -15.76 -28.25 1.53
N THR A 88 -15.18 -27.30 2.27
CA THR A 88 -13.75 -27.01 2.23
C THR A 88 -13.20 -27.10 3.64
N ILE A 89 -12.16 -27.90 3.83
CA ILE A 89 -11.41 -28.05 5.08
C ILE A 89 -10.02 -27.49 4.86
N ILE A 90 -9.63 -26.52 5.70
CA ILE A 90 -8.28 -25.97 5.71
C ILE A 90 -7.62 -26.39 7.02
N GLU A 91 -6.51 -27.11 6.90
CA GLU A 91 -5.73 -27.61 8.02
C GLU A 91 -4.36 -26.92 8.08
N LEU A 92 -4.00 -26.49 9.28
CA LEU A 92 -2.77 -25.76 9.55
C LEU A 92 -1.92 -26.61 10.47
N ASN A 93 -0.99 -27.34 9.86
CA ASN A 93 -0.19 -28.35 10.53
C ASN A 93 1.11 -27.68 11.00
N ARG A 94 1.12 -27.22 12.26
CA ARG A 94 2.20 -26.46 12.97
C ARG A 94 2.11 -24.94 12.81
N LEU A 95 1.46 -24.33 13.80
CA LEU A 95 1.51 -22.89 14.03
C LEU A 95 2.86 -22.52 14.65
N ARG A 96 3.46 -21.42 14.20
CA ARG A 96 4.68 -20.84 14.81
C ARG A 96 4.43 -20.16 16.15
N VAL A 97 3.16 -19.99 16.50
CA VAL A 97 2.70 -19.29 17.72
C VAL A 97 1.86 -20.26 18.53
N HIS A 98 2.09 -20.28 19.84
CA HIS A 98 1.26 -21.01 20.77
C HIS A 98 0.02 -20.18 21.09
N ILE A 99 -1.18 -20.72 20.87
CA ILE A 99 -2.44 -20.05 21.21
C ILE A 99 -2.78 -20.34 22.68
N THR A 100 -2.75 -19.32 23.50
CA THR A 100 -3.16 -19.35 24.90
C THR A 100 -4.69 -19.27 25.05
N SER A 101 -5.20 -19.63 26.23
CA SER A 101 -6.63 -19.52 26.53
C SER A 101 -7.14 -18.07 26.47
N ALA A 102 -6.28 -17.09 26.80
CA ALA A 102 -6.61 -15.66 26.72
C ALA A 102 -6.77 -15.21 25.26
N GLU A 103 -5.81 -15.54 24.39
CA GLU A 103 -5.89 -15.24 22.95
C GLU A 103 -7.07 -15.93 22.28
N LEU A 104 -7.43 -17.15 22.74
CA LEU A 104 -8.62 -17.84 22.27
C LEU A 104 -9.91 -17.08 22.64
N ALA A 105 -9.99 -16.53 23.86
CA ALA A 105 -11.14 -15.73 24.29
C ALA A 105 -11.24 -14.41 23.51
N GLU A 106 -10.11 -13.77 23.23
CA GLU A 106 -10.02 -12.58 22.38
C GLU A 106 -10.44 -12.89 20.95
N LEU A 107 -9.97 -14.00 20.37
CA LEU A 107 -10.38 -14.46 19.04
C LEU A 107 -11.89 -14.69 18.97
N LYS A 108 -12.47 -15.38 19.96
CA LYS A 108 -13.92 -15.60 20.04
C LYS A 108 -14.65 -14.25 20.03
N THR A 109 -14.23 -13.31 20.87
CA THR A 109 -14.82 -11.97 20.94
C THR A 109 -14.71 -11.24 19.60
N HIS A 110 -13.52 -11.23 19.02
CA HIS A 110 -13.26 -10.59 17.72
C HIS A 110 -14.14 -11.16 16.59
N LEU A 111 -14.30 -12.48 16.51
CA LEU A 111 -15.16 -13.12 15.51
C LEU A 111 -16.64 -12.75 15.69
N ARG A 112 -17.10 -12.69 16.95
CA ARG A 112 -18.47 -12.31 17.30
C ARG A 112 -18.81 -10.88 16.90
N GLU A 113 -17.86 -9.95 17.04
CA GLU A 113 -17.99 -8.55 16.63
C GLU A 113 -17.85 -8.37 15.12
N VAL A 114 -16.80 -8.94 14.53
CA VAL A 114 -16.45 -8.69 13.12
C VAL A 114 -17.47 -9.26 12.14
N TYR A 115 -18.01 -10.43 12.48
CA TYR A 115 -18.99 -11.13 11.65
C TYR A 115 -20.40 -11.07 12.23
N ALA A 116 -20.66 -10.19 13.19
CA ALA A 116 -21.96 -10.05 13.85
C ALA A 116 -23.15 -10.05 12.86
N LYS A 117 -23.08 -9.19 11.85
CA LYS A 117 -24.14 -9.06 10.81
C LYS A 117 -24.30 -10.32 9.95
N PHE A 118 -23.27 -11.16 9.82
CA PHE A 118 -23.40 -12.46 9.13
C PHE A 118 -24.03 -13.50 10.05
N LEU A 119 -23.66 -13.50 11.33
CA LEU A 119 -24.23 -14.39 12.34
C LEU A 119 -25.74 -14.16 12.48
N VAL A 120 -26.17 -12.90 12.53
CA VAL A 120 -27.60 -12.52 12.57
C VAL A 120 -28.35 -12.95 11.31
N ARG A 121 -27.68 -12.97 10.15
CA ARG A 121 -28.26 -13.46 8.88
C ARG A 121 -28.34 -14.99 8.78
N GLY A 122 -27.89 -15.72 9.80
CA GLY A 122 -27.98 -17.18 9.89
C GLY A 122 -26.67 -17.92 9.60
N ALA A 123 -25.55 -17.23 9.43
CA ALA A 123 -24.25 -17.91 9.42
C ALA A 123 -23.91 -18.41 10.83
N THR A 124 -23.30 -19.59 10.93
CA THR A 124 -22.87 -20.16 12.21
C THR A 124 -21.35 -20.27 12.26
N ILE A 125 -20.74 -19.85 13.37
CA ILE A 125 -19.29 -20.02 13.60
C ILE A 125 -19.11 -20.82 14.88
N TYR A 126 -18.32 -21.89 14.79
CA TYR A 126 -17.94 -22.72 15.94
C TYR A 126 -16.44 -22.56 16.23
N VAL A 127 -16.09 -22.32 17.48
CA VAL A 127 -14.69 -22.29 17.95
C VAL A 127 -14.54 -23.32 19.06
N ASN A 128 -13.80 -24.39 18.78
CA ASN A 128 -13.64 -25.55 19.68
C ASN A 128 -14.96 -26.18 20.13
N GLY A 129 -15.98 -26.18 19.25
CA GLY A 129 -17.30 -26.72 19.53
C GLY A 129 -18.29 -25.70 20.10
N ASP A 130 -17.82 -24.56 20.61
CA ASP A 130 -18.69 -23.50 21.09
C ASP A 130 -19.25 -22.69 19.93
N GLU A 131 -20.58 -22.60 19.85
CA GLU A 131 -21.27 -21.73 18.89
C GLU A 131 -21.14 -20.27 19.33
N LEU A 132 -20.74 -19.41 18.39
CA LEU A 132 -20.57 -17.99 18.64
C LEU A 132 -21.86 -17.22 18.36
N THR A 133 -22.28 -16.39 19.32
CA THR A 133 -23.40 -15.45 19.16
C THR A 133 -22.90 -14.06 18.76
N ALA A 134 -23.68 -13.35 17.93
CA ALA A 134 -23.32 -12.01 17.47
C ALA A 134 -23.14 -11.02 18.63
N ILE A 135 -22.19 -10.10 18.48
CA ILE A 135 -22.09 -8.87 19.29
C ILE A 135 -22.30 -7.71 18.33
N GLU A 136 -23.48 -7.11 18.37
CA GLU A 136 -23.83 -5.94 17.56
C GLU A 136 -23.55 -4.64 18.30
N PHE A 137 -23.53 -3.53 17.56
CA PHE A 137 -23.28 -2.19 18.12
C PHE A 137 -24.37 -1.20 17.70
N ASP A 138 -25.38 -1.64 16.96
CA ASP A 138 -26.47 -0.84 16.39
C ASP A 138 -27.82 -1.03 17.10
N ASP A 139 -27.81 -1.57 18.33
CA ASP A 139 -29.01 -1.84 19.15
C ASP A 139 -29.10 -1.02 20.46
N GLU A 140 -28.01 -0.40 20.91
CA GLU A 140 -27.92 0.34 22.19
C GLU A 140 -28.13 1.86 22.04
N TRP A 141 -29.27 2.28 21.47
CA TRP A 141 -29.56 3.70 21.26
C TRP A 141 -30.42 4.32 22.36
N SER A 142 -30.17 5.61 22.63
CA SER A 142 -31.05 6.47 23.41
C SER A 142 -31.96 7.30 22.50
N TYR A 143 -33.19 7.53 22.96
CA TYR A 143 -34.24 8.25 22.23
C TYR A 143 -34.84 9.43 23.02
N PRO A 144 -34.06 10.44 23.47
CA PRO A 144 -34.62 11.56 24.21
C PRO A 144 -35.65 12.33 23.40
N PRO A 145 -36.61 13.03 24.05
CA PRO A 145 -37.58 13.85 23.36
C PRO A 145 -36.88 14.87 22.45
N SER A 146 -37.31 14.96 21.19
CA SER A 146 -36.72 15.81 20.13
C SER A 146 -35.30 15.47 19.67
N LEU A 147 -34.71 14.38 20.15
CA LEU A 147 -33.38 13.93 19.77
C LEU A 147 -33.38 12.42 19.51
N PHE A 148 -33.70 12.04 18.28
CA PHE A 148 -33.67 10.63 17.85
C PHE A 148 -32.36 10.32 17.13
N PRO A 149 -31.88 9.06 17.11
CA PRO A 149 -30.83 8.64 16.20
C PRO A 149 -31.25 8.92 14.75
N THR A 150 -30.32 9.37 13.92
CA THR A 150 -30.57 9.72 12.52
C THR A 150 -29.77 8.80 11.61
N GLN A 151 -30.43 8.23 10.61
CA GLN A 151 -29.83 7.44 9.55
C GLN A 151 -29.83 8.22 8.25
N PHE A 152 -28.64 8.42 7.69
CA PHE A 152 -28.42 9.07 6.40
C PHE A 152 -28.15 8.02 5.33
N SER A 153 -28.91 8.06 4.24
CA SER A 153 -28.63 7.25 3.04
C SER A 153 -27.90 8.08 1.99
N ILE A 154 -26.76 7.57 1.52
CA ILE A 154 -25.86 8.24 0.58
C ILE A 154 -25.52 7.29 -0.57
N SER A 155 -25.59 7.79 -1.80
CA SER A 155 -25.08 7.09 -2.98
C SER A 155 -23.81 7.77 -3.50
N VAL A 156 -22.75 6.99 -3.67
CA VAL A 156 -21.44 7.44 -4.11
C VAL A 156 -21.13 6.82 -5.48
N PRO A 157 -21.22 7.60 -6.58
CA PRO A 157 -20.90 7.11 -7.91
C PRO A 157 -19.37 6.98 -8.10
N ILE A 158 -18.93 5.81 -8.57
CA ILE A 158 -17.54 5.53 -8.94
C ILE A 158 -17.53 4.94 -10.34
N GLU A 159 -17.07 5.72 -11.32
CA GLU A 159 -17.08 5.32 -12.73
C GLU A 159 -18.51 4.93 -13.18
N ASN A 160 -18.73 3.64 -13.49
CA ASN A 160 -20.02 3.07 -13.88
C ASN A 160 -20.66 2.24 -12.75
N ARG A 161 -20.16 2.36 -11.51
CA ARG A 161 -20.62 1.63 -10.33
C ARG A 161 -21.18 2.61 -9.30
N ILE A 162 -22.03 2.11 -8.42
CA ILE A 162 -22.57 2.86 -7.29
C ILE A 162 -22.14 2.13 -6.03
N VAL A 163 -21.58 2.89 -5.08
CA VAL A 163 -21.38 2.45 -3.71
C VAL A 163 -22.47 3.07 -2.86
N GLU A 164 -23.18 2.23 -2.12
CA GLU A 164 -24.21 2.65 -1.18
C GLU A 164 -23.58 2.80 0.19
N ALA A 165 -23.91 3.90 0.88
CA ALA A 165 -23.46 4.14 2.23
C ALA A 165 -24.63 4.57 3.11
N GLU A 166 -24.68 4.02 4.31
CA GLU A 166 -25.63 4.38 5.37
C GLU A 166 -24.83 4.88 6.57
N ILE A 167 -25.17 6.06 7.10
CA ILE A 167 -24.55 6.62 8.31
C ILE A 167 -25.64 6.75 9.37
N LEU A 168 -25.60 5.91 10.39
CA LEU A 168 -26.48 6.01 11.56
C LEU A 168 -25.71 6.67 12.70
N SER A 169 -26.17 7.81 13.21
CA SER A 169 -25.53 8.51 14.33
C SER A 169 -26.55 8.82 15.42
N GLY A 170 -26.12 8.72 16.68
CA GLY A 170 -27.00 8.91 17.82
C GLY A 170 -26.24 8.95 19.15
N LEU A 171 -27.01 9.05 20.24
CA LEU A 171 -26.51 8.86 21.60
C LEU A 171 -26.74 7.42 22.04
N ILE A 172 -25.78 6.82 22.73
CA ILE A 172 -25.94 5.52 23.39
C ILE A 172 -26.69 5.69 24.71
N ASN A 173 -27.38 4.64 25.14
CA ASN A 173 -28.20 4.64 26.35
C ASN A 173 -27.46 4.23 27.64
N HIS A 174 -26.14 4.11 27.59
CA HIS A 174 -25.30 3.75 28.72
C HIS A 174 -24.03 4.60 28.77
N PRO A 175 -23.27 4.61 29.88
CA PRO A 175 -22.00 5.33 29.93
C PRO A 175 -21.03 4.84 28.86
N GLY A 176 -20.37 5.80 28.20
CA GLY A 176 -19.38 5.51 27.17
C GLY A 176 -18.08 4.95 27.72
N ASP A 177 -17.76 3.71 27.35
CA ASP A 177 -16.43 3.11 27.36
C ASP A 177 -15.60 3.61 26.15
N PRO A 178 -14.46 4.29 26.38
CA PRO A 178 -13.54 4.79 25.34
C PRO A 178 -13.01 3.76 24.37
N ASP A 179 -12.86 2.51 24.82
CA ASP A 179 -12.26 1.48 23.99
C ASP A 179 -13.32 0.61 23.31
N LYS A 180 -14.62 0.85 23.56
CA LYS A 180 -15.68 -0.06 23.13
C LYS A 180 -16.93 0.54 22.54
N SER A 181 -17.37 1.70 23.01
CA SER A 181 -18.78 2.06 22.86
C SER A 181 -19.04 3.40 22.19
N TYR A 182 -18.02 4.23 22.01
CA TYR A 182 -18.18 5.56 21.44
C TYR A 182 -17.19 5.83 20.32
N GLY A 183 -17.57 6.73 19.43
CA GLY A 183 -16.83 7.03 18.20
C GLY A 183 -17.47 6.42 16.96
N VAL A 184 -16.67 6.28 15.92
CA VAL A 184 -17.13 5.83 14.61
C VAL A 184 -16.81 4.35 14.38
N PHE A 185 -17.82 3.58 14.02
CA PHE A 185 -17.73 2.17 13.66
C PHE A 185 -17.96 2.07 12.17
N LEU A 186 -17.08 1.37 11.46
CA LEU A 186 -17.15 1.28 10.00
C LEU A 186 -17.28 -0.18 9.56
N TYR A 187 -18.33 -0.43 8.79
CA TYR A 187 -18.63 -1.71 8.16
C TYR A 187 -18.47 -1.59 6.65
N CYS A 188 -17.80 -2.57 6.05
CA CYS A 188 -17.74 -2.74 4.59
C CYS A 188 -18.34 -4.11 4.24
N ASN A 189 -19.37 -4.14 3.41
CA ASN A 189 -20.07 -5.36 3.02
C ASN A 189 -20.45 -6.24 4.22
N ASN A 190 -21.03 -5.64 5.27
CA ASN A 190 -21.45 -6.28 6.53
C ASN A 190 -20.32 -6.80 7.44
N ARG A 191 -19.05 -6.62 7.07
CA ARG A 191 -17.90 -6.92 7.94
C ARG A 191 -17.51 -5.65 8.71
N LEU A 192 -17.35 -5.74 10.03
CA LEU A 192 -16.74 -4.66 10.81
C LEU A 192 -15.26 -4.53 10.41
N ILE A 193 -14.86 -3.33 9.98
CA ILE A 193 -13.49 -3.02 9.57
C ILE A 193 -12.78 -2.24 10.67
N ALA A 194 -13.46 -1.26 11.27
CA ALA A 194 -12.89 -0.44 12.31
C ALA A 194 -13.92 -0.16 13.40
N ARG A 195 -13.47 -0.17 14.65
CA ARG A 195 -14.30 -0.08 15.87
C ARG A 195 -13.88 1.13 16.67
N ALA A 196 -14.85 1.87 17.21
CA ALA A 196 -14.61 3.00 18.12
C ALA A 196 -13.53 4.00 17.64
N LEU A 197 -13.53 4.35 16.35
CA LEU A 197 -12.56 5.30 15.80
C LEU A 197 -12.81 6.69 16.39
N THR A 198 -11.76 7.26 16.97
CA THR A 198 -11.74 8.58 17.61
C THR A 198 -10.54 9.42 17.15
N ASP A 199 -10.04 9.16 15.95
CA ASP A 199 -8.87 9.84 15.39
C ASP A 199 -9.25 11.04 14.50
N PHE A 200 -8.22 11.73 13.98
CA PHE A 200 -8.38 12.86 13.07
C PHE A 200 -9.05 12.49 11.73
N ALA A 201 -8.96 11.22 11.29
CA ALA A 201 -9.54 10.78 10.03
C ALA A 201 -11.07 10.91 10.06
N VAL A 202 -11.68 10.63 11.22
CA VAL A 202 -13.12 10.77 11.46
C VAL A 202 -13.50 12.06 12.20
N GLY A 203 -12.58 13.03 12.29
CA GLY A 203 -12.86 14.40 12.72
C GLY A 203 -12.79 14.68 14.21
N PHE A 204 -12.19 13.79 15.00
CA PHE A 204 -11.94 14.03 16.43
C PHE A 204 -10.73 14.97 16.61
N SER A 205 -11.00 16.26 16.44
CA SER A 205 -10.08 17.35 16.71
C SER A 205 -10.84 18.59 17.17
N ALA A 206 -10.14 19.53 17.80
CA ALA A 206 -10.69 20.84 18.11
C ALA A 206 -11.31 21.51 16.86
N GLY A 207 -12.49 22.12 16.99
CA GLY A 207 -13.25 22.77 15.91
C GLY A 207 -14.18 21.87 15.08
N LEU A 208 -13.99 20.54 15.12
CA LEU A 208 -14.84 19.56 14.45
C LEU A 208 -15.73 18.82 15.45
N VAL A 209 -15.53 17.52 15.66
CA VAL A 209 -16.27 16.72 16.66
C VAL A 209 -15.85 17.10 18.08
N GLY A 210 -14.58 17.47 18.25
CA GLY A 210 -13.93 17.71 19.55
C GLY A 210 -12.87 16.66 19.86
N ASN A 211 -12.04 16.93 20.87
CA ASN A 211 -11.04 15.98 21.32
C ASN A 211 -11.71 14.78 22.02
N PRO A 212 -11.21 13.54 21.84
CA PRO A 212 -11.72 12.36 22.54
C PRO A 212 -11.65 12.58 24.05
N HIS A 213 -12.81 12.66 24.70
CA HIS A 213 -12.92 12.99 26.11
C HIS A 213 -14.28 12.52 26.63
N TYR A 214 -14.40 12.31 27.95
CA TYR A 214 -15.60 11.72 28.54
C TYR A 214 -16.86 12.50 28.17
N ASN A 215 -16.82 13.83 28.07
CA ASN A 215 -17.99 14.66 27.75
C ASN A 215 -18.62 14.42 26.36
N ILE A 216 -17.96 13.70 25.45
CA ILE A 216 -18.50 13.28 24.16
C ILE A 216 -18.63 11.75 24.03
N SER A 217 -18.43 11.01 25.13
CA SER A 217 -18.40 9.55 25.11
C SER A 217 -19.76 8.89 24.89
N LEU A 218 -20.85 9.66 24.76
CA LEU A 218 -22.15 9.09 24.41
C LEU A 218 -22.38 8.96 22.91
N VAL A 219 -21.52 9.53 22.07
CA VAL A 219 -21.75 9.54 20.63
C VAL A 219 -21.28 8.25 20.00
N ARG A 220 -22.19 7.59 19.28
CA ARG A 220 -21.87 6.46 18.41
C ARG A 220 -22.33 6.77 16.99
N THR A 221 -21.46 6.53 16.02
CA THR A 221 -21.79 6.62 14.59
C THR A 221 -21.44 5.31 13.91
N ILE A 222 -22.43 4.63 13.34
CA ILE A 222 -22.28 3.41 12.55
C ILE A 222 -22.32 3.78 11.06
N VAL A 223 -21.23 3.52 10.35
CA VAL A 223 -21.10 3.73 8.91
C VAL A 223 -21.11 2.37 8.22
N GLN A 224 -22.10 2.11 7.38
CA GLN A 224 -22.20 0.90 6.59
C GLN A 224 -21.97 1.24 5.12
N ILE A 225 -21.00 0.59 4.48
CA ILE A 225 -20.64 0.79 3.08
C ILE A 225 -20.85 -0.53 2.34
N LYS A 226 -21.63 -0.50 1.25
CA LYS A 226 -21.93 -1.68 0.42
C LYS A 226 -21.52 -1.42 -1.03
N GLY A 227 -20.79 -2.36 -1.62
CA GLY A 227 -20.30 -2.25 -2.99
C GLY A 227 -19.32 -3.35 -3.38
N GLN A 228 -18.65 -3.21 -4.53
CA GLN A 228 -17.63 -4.17 -4.94
C GLN A 228 -16.40 -4.11 -4.02
N SER A 229 -15.71 -5.24 -3.83
CA SER A 229 -14.56 -5.34 -2.93
C SER A 229 -13.42 -4.35 -3.23
N ARG A 230 -13.26 -3.95 -4.51
CA ARG A 230 -12.24 -2.96 -4.92
C ARG A 230 -12.58 -1.52 -4.56
N ASP A 231 -13.84 -1.24 -4.26
CA ASP A 231 -14.35 0.10 -3.95
C ASP A 231 -14.49 0.30 -2.43
N MET A 232 -14.18 -0.72 -1.63
CA MET A 232 -14.28 -0.66 -0.17
C MET A 232 -13.05 0.02 0.42
N PRO A 233 -13.21 1.03 1.28
CA PRO A 233 -12.10 1.79 1.85
C PRO A 233 -11.38 1.09 3.00
N TRP A 234 -11.25 -0.24 2.98
CA TRP A 234 -10.41 -0.95 3.93
C TRP A 234 -8.92 -0.87 3.52
N ASP A 235 -8.03 -1.07 4.47
CA ASP A 235 -6.61 -1.28 4.22
C ASP A 235 -6.31 -2.74 3.82
N SER A 236 -5.03 -3.08 3.64
CA SER A 236 -4.62 -4.45 3.31
C SER A 236 -4.86 -5.45 4.44
N SER A 237 -4.98 -4.99 5.70
CA SER A 237 -5.25 -5.84 6.86
C SER A 237 -6.74 -6.19 7.00
N LYS A 238 -7.62 -5.39 6.39
CA LYS A 238 -9.09 -5.45 6.56
C LYS A 238 -9.55 -5.29 8.01
N SER A 239 -8.70 -4.62 8.81
CA SER A 239 -8.93 -4.24 10.20
C SER A 239 -8.68 -2.73 10.41
N GLY A 240 -8.47 -1.99 9.32
CA GLY A 240 -8.28 -0.56 9.32
C GLY A 240 -8.87 0.07 8.07
N ILE A 241 -8.98 1.40 8.09
CA ILE A 241 -9.51 2.20 6.99
C ILE A 241 -8.37 2.81 6.18
N ASN A 242 -8.49 2.77 4.85
CA ASN A 242 -7.64 3.54 3.97
C ASN A 242 -8.22 4.95 3.84
N THR A 243 -7.69 5.88 4.63
CA THR A 243 -8.15 7.29 4.67
C THR A 243 -7.94 8.04 3.35
N ARG A 244 -7.09 7.51 2.46
CA ARG A 244 -6.85 8.06 1.12
C ARG A 244 -7.77 7.48 0.05
N HIS A 245 -8.66 6.55 0.41
CA HIS A 245 -9.57 5.92 -0.54
C HIS A 245 -10.68 6.92 -0.93
N PRO A 246 -10.89 7.23 -2.23
CA PRO A 246 -11.93 8.16 -2.67
C PRO A 246 -13.33 7.98 -2.09
N VAL A 247 -13.81 6.75 -1.90
CA VAL A 247 -15.10 6.52 -1.21
C VAL A 247 -15.08 7.07 0.21
N PHE A 248 -14.02 6.80 0.97
CA PHE A 248 -13.88 7.35 2.32
C PHE A 248 -13.74 8.87 2.28
N GLN A 249 -12.94 9.43 1.36
CA GLN A 249 -12.79 10.88 1.22
C GLN A 249 -14.12 11.57 0.88
N ALA A 250 -14.93 10.97 0.02
CA ALA A 250 -16.26 11.45 -0.31
C ALA A 250 -17.18 11.43 0.92
N LEU A 251 -17.22 10.31 1.67
CA LEU A 251 -18.08 10.16 2.83
C LEU A 251 -17.58 10.93 4.07
N ARG A 252 -16.30 11.27 4.14
CA ARG A 252 -15.63 11.81 5.33
C ARG A 252 -16.38 12.98 5.94
N GLN A 253 -16.77 13.97 5.12
CA GLN A 253 -17.45 15.16 5.64
C GLN A 253 -18.82 14.81 6.23
N ALA A 254 -19.60 13.95 5.56
CA ALA A 254 -20.89 13.49 6.08
C ALA A 254 -20.74 12.72 7.40
N ILE A 255 -19.71 11.87 7.54
CA ILE A 255 -19.40 11.17 8.80
C ILE A 255 -19.11 12.18 9.92
N ILE A 256 -18.28 13.19 9.62
CA ILE A 256 -17.90 14.23 10.59
C ILE A 256 -19.13 15.03 11.03
N ASP A 257 -19.96 15.47 10.08
CA ASP A 257 -21.13 16.30 10.37
C ASP A 257 -22.18 15.54 11.18
N ALA A 258 -22.46 14.28 10.80
CA ALA A 258 -23.35 13.40 11.55
C ALA A 258 -22.86 13.20 13.00
N THR A 259 -21.57 12.89 13.17
CA THR A 259 -20.97 12.67 14.50
C THR A 259 -20.93 13.95 15.35
N LYS A 260 -20.61 15.09 14.71
CA LYS A 260 -20.54 16.40 15.38
C LYS A 260 -21.89 16.85 15.94
N ARG A 261 -22.99 16.58 15.23
CA ARG A 261 -24.36 16.89 15.68
C ARG A 261 -24.61 16.33 17.08
N TYR A 262 -24.33 15.05 17.28
CA TYR A 262 -24.56 14.39 18.57
C TYR A 262 -23.45 14.68 19.60
N SER A 263 -22.21 14.98 19.17
CA SER A 263 -21.13 15.32 20.11
C SER A 263 -21.36 16.66 20.81
N GLN A 264 -21.96 17.63 20.11
CA GLN A 264 -22.40 18.88 20.71
C GLN A 264 -23.49 18.65 21.76
N VAL A 265 -24.45 17.76 21.46
CA VAL A 265 -25.53 17.45 22.38
C VAL A 265 -25.02 16.70 23.62
N SER A 266 -24.20 15.65 23.43
CA SER A 266 -23.54 14.92 24.53
C SER A 266 -22.83 15.88 25.48
N ARG A 267 -22.06 16.82 24.93
CA ARG A 267 -21.33 17.84 25.70
C ARG A 267 -22.25 18.79 26.45
N SER A 268 -23.34 19.23 25.82
CA SER A 268 -24.31 20.13 26.45
C SER A 268 -25.08 19.49 27.61
N LEU A 269 -25.26 18.16 27.56
CA LEU A 269 -25.98 17.38 28.57
C LEU A 269 -25.06 16.80 29.66
N GLN A 270 -23.77 17.14 29.63
CA GLN A 270 -22.79 16.64 30.59
C GLN A 270 -23.25 16.88 32.04
N GLY A 271 -23.19 15.84 32.87
CA GLY A 271 -23.67 15.86 34.25
C GLY A 271 -25.18 15.68 34.42
N LYS A 272 -25.94 15.52 33.32
CA LYS A 272 -27.39 15.27 33.31
C LYS A 272 -27.79 14.02 32.52
N TRP A 273 -26.84 13.21 32.08
CA TRP A 273 -27.11 12.04 31.21
C TRP A 273 -28.03 11.01 31.85
N ASP A 274 -27.89 10.76 33.16
CA ASP A 274 -28.72 9.80 33.90
C ASP A 274 -30.21 10.13 33.86
N ALA A 275 -30.55 11.43 33.78
CA ALA A 275 -31.94 11.88 33.71
C ALA A 275 -32.40 12.19 32.27
N ALA A 276 -31.48 12.66 31.40
CA ALA A 276 -31.82 13.20 30.09
C ALA A 276 -31.57 12.24 28.92
N VAL A 277 -30.79 11.18 29.10
CA VAL A 277 -30.37 10.26 28.02
C VAL A 277 -30.72 8.82 28.37
N PHE A 278 -30.15 8.28 29.44
CA PHE A 278 -30.26 6.85 29.77
C PHE A 278 -31.68 6.31 30.03
N PRO A 279 -32.68 7.10 30.47
CA PRO A 279 -34.03 6.59 30.65
C PRO A 279 -34.77 6.26 29.34
N TYR A 280 -34.30 6.77 28.20
CA TYR A 280 -35.03 6.71 26.93
C TYR A 280 -34.55 5.56 26.03
N ASN A 281 -34.93 4.32 26.37
CA ASN A 281 -34.45 3.11 25.67
C ASN A 281 -35.29 2.67 24.46
N THR A 282 -36.39 3.35 24.17
CA THR A 282 -37.31 2.98 23.08
C THR A 282 -37.68 4.21 22.26
N GLY A 283 -37.79 4.03 20.95
CA GLY A 283 -38.11 5.10 20.02
C GLY A 283 -37.98 4.64 18.57
N HIS A 284 -37.78 5.59 17.67
CA HIS A 284 -37.62 5.33 16.24
C HIS A 284 -36.35 6.03 15.72
N ILE A 285 -35.81 5.48 14.63
CA ILE A 285 -34.69 6.09 13.89
C ILE A 285 -35.28 7.02 12.83
N VAL A 286 -34.79 8.26 12.79
CA VAL A 286 -35.19 9.23 11.77
C VAL A 286 -34.39 8.96 10.50
N GLN A 287 -35.10 8.81 9.38
CA GLN A 287 -34.50 8.60 8.06
C GLN A 287 -34.33 9.94 7.35
N GLU A 288 -33.12 10.29 6.99
CA GLU A 288 -32.80 11.47 6.18
C GLU A 288 -32.09 11.03 4.90
N GLN A 289 -32.52 11.56 3.76
CA GLN A 289 -31.84 11.33 2.50
C GLN A 289 -30.87 12.49 2.24
N MET A 290 -29.59 12.17 2.03
CA MET A 290 -28.62 13.18 1.61
C MET A 290 -28.50 13.19 0.09
N ASP A 291 -28.21 14.37 -0.47
CA ASP A 291 -27.89 14.50 -1.88
C ASP A 291 -26.70 13.59 -2.24
N ALA A 292 -26.77 12.98 -3.42
CA ALA A 292 -25.68 12.17 -3.94
C ALA A 292 -24.39 12.98 -4.01
N ILE A 293 -23.29 12.41 -3.50
CA ILE A 293 -21.98 13.08 -3.50
C ILE A 293 -21.46 13.09 -4.94
N LYS A 294 -21.53 14.24 -5.60
CA LYS A 294 -21.10 14.39 -6.99
C LYS A 294 -19.58 14.40 -7.09
N GLY A 295 -19.04 13.47 -7.88
CA GLY A 295 -17.67 13.55 -8.40
C GLY A 295 -16.58 13.08 -7.45
N ILE A 296 -16.39 11.75 -7.37
CA ILE A 296 -15.09 11.21 -6.96
C ILE A 296 -14.07 11.44 -8.09
N PRO A 297 -12.90 12.05 -7.83
CA PRO A 297 -11.84 12.10 -8.82
C PRO A 297 -11.45 10.67 -9.22
N ARG A 298 -11.43 10.39 -10.53
CA ARG A 298 -11.04 9.10 -11.12
C ARG A 298 -9.56 8.81 -10.82
N SER A 299 -9.26 8.30 -9.62
CA SER A 299 -7.88 8.04 -9.18
C SER A 299 -7.56 6.55 -8.98
N TYR A 300 -8.34 5.65 -9.58
CA TYR A 300 -8.16 4.19 -9.40
C TYR A 300 -7.76 3.40 -10.64
N LEU A 301 -7.48 4.07 -11.75
CA LEU A 301 -6.68 3.43 -12.78
C LEU A 301 -5.23 3.43 -12.27
N PRO A 302 -4.48 2.30 -12.38
CA PRO A 302 -3.03 2.39 -12.29
C PRO A 302 -2.61 3.53 -13.21
N THR A 303 -1.76 4.43 -12.73
CA THR A 303 -1.30 5.57 -13.52
C THR A 303 -0.94 5.02 -14.90
N PRO A 304 -1.64 5.42 -15.98
CA PRO A 304 -1.35 4.89 -17.29
C PRO A 304 0.16 5.03 -17.50
N PRO A 305 0.85 4.00 -18.03
CA PRO A 305 2.30 4.04 -18.18
C PRO A 305 2.62 5.39 -18.81
N ALA A 306 3.52 6.14 -18.17
CA ALA A 306 3.76 7.53 -18.50
C ALA A 306 3.84 7.66 -20.03
N SER A 307 2.88 8.35 -20.64
CA SER A 307 2.73 8.39 -22.11
C SER A 307 3.99 8.90 -22.81
N LYS A 308 4.86 9.57 -22.04
CA LYS A 308 6.23 9.89 -22.39
C LYS A 308 7.16 9.24 -21.37
N LEU A 309 8.08 8.42 -21.86
CA LEU A 309 9.24 7.96 -21.08
C LEU A 309 9.92 9.16 -20.41
N ARG A 310 10.23 9.05 -19.12
CA ARG A 310 10.99 10.07 -18.41
C ARG A 310 12.39 10.18 -19.04
N ARG A 311 13.04 11.34 -18.95
CA ARG A 311 14.35 11.59 -19.59
C ARG A 311 15.38 10.49 -19.29
N HIS A 312 15.52 10.06 -18.04
CA HIS A 312 16.44 8.96 -17.67
C HIS A 312 16.08 7.64 -18.37
N GLN A 313 14.78 7.32 -18.50
CA GLN A 313 14.33 6.11 -19.20
C GLN A 313 14.60 6.19 -20.71
N LYS A 314 14.49 7.38 -21.31
CA LYS A 314 14.86 7.60 -22.72
C LYS A 314 16.35 7.40 -22.94
N ILE A 315 17.18 7.96 -22.07
CA ILE A 315 18.64 7.82 -22.11
C ILE A 315 19.03 6.34 -21.94
N VAL A 316 18.49 5.63 -20.94
CA VAL A 316 18.75 4.19 -20.76
C VAL A 316 18.30 3.38 -21.97
N ALA A 317 17.14 3.70 -22.56
CA ALA A 317 16.65 3.02 -23.75
C ALA A 317 17.53 3.28 -24.98
N ALA A 318 17.99 4.52 -25.19
CA ALA A 318 18.86 4.90 -26.30
C ALA A 318 20.22 4.20 -26.24
N ASN A 319 20.74 3.94 -25.04
CA ASN A 319 22.04 3.29 -24.83
C ASN A 319 21.95 1.78 -24.62
N LYS A 320 20.76 1.17 -24.74
CA LYS A 320 20.57 -0.26 -24.40
C LYS A 320 21.49 -1.19 -25.20
N SER A 321 21.70 -0.91 -26.49
CA SER A 321 22.62 -1.69 -27.34
C SER A 321 24.07 -1.54 -26.86
N VAL A 322 24.52 -0.31 -26.65
CA VAL A 322 25.88 0.00 -26.16
C VAL A 322 26.15 -0.69 -24.83
N ILE A 323 25.20 -0.63 -23.87
CA ILE A 323 25.37 -1.28 -22.56
C ILE A 323 25.35 -2.81 -22.65
N THR A 324 24.60 -3.38 -23.60
CA THR A 324 24.61 -4.84 -23.82
C THR A 324 25.95 -5.30 -24.38
N GLU A 325 26.55 -4.53 -25.27
CA GLU A 325 27.86 -4.81 -25.86
C GLU A 325 29.02 -4.49 -24.89
N LYS A 326 28.87 -3.44 -24.09
CA LYS A 326 29.89 -2.91 -23.17
C LYS A 326 29.35 -2.80 -21.74
N PRO A 327 29.18 -3.92 -21.00
CA PRO A 327 28.55 -3.90 -19.67
C PRO A 327 29.27 -3.03 -18.64
N TRP A 328 30.60 -2.86 -18.77
CA TRP A 328 31.41 -1.99 -17.90
C TRP A 328 31.05 -0.50 -18.03
N ALA A 329 30.42 -0.09 -19.13
CA ALA A 329 30.00 1.30 -19.35
C ALA A 329 28.69 1.65 -18.62
N ALA A 330 27.97 0.67 -18.07
CA ALA A 330 26.69 0.88 -17.38
C ALA A 330 26.82 1.82 -16.17
N GLY A 331 27.86 1.62 -15.35
CA GLY A 331 28.11 2.46 -14.19
C GLY A 331 28.40 3.92 -14.55
N LEU A 332 28.99 4.18 -15.72
CA LEU A 332 29.28 5.53 -16.21
C LEU A 332 27.98 6.27 -16.57
N LEU A 333 27.07 5.59 -17.27
CA LEU A 333 25.74 6.08 -17.60
C LEU A 333 24.94 6.45 -16.34
N ASP A 334 24.89 5.51 -15.38
CA ASP A 334 24.16 5.70 -14.12
C ASP A 334 24.76 6.84 -13.28
N SER A 335 26.08 7.01 -13.30
CA SER A 335 26.75 8.08 -12.57
C SER A 335 26.38 9.46 -13.10
N VAL A 336 26.26 9.65 -14.43
CA VAL A 336 25.80 10.93 -14.98
C VAL A 336 24.32 11.17 -14.67
N LEU A 337 23.48 10.14 -14.75
CA LEU A 337 22.06 10.26 -14.36
C LEU A 337 21.89 10.58 -12.86
N ALA A 338 22.76 10.04 -12.01
CA ALA A 338 22.81 10.34 -10.59
C ALA A 338 23.21 11.82 -10.35
N ALA A 339 24.25 12.31 -11.02
CA ALA A 339 24.67 13.70 -10.95
C ALA A 339 23.55 14.66 -11.39
N ASP A 340 22.86 14.35 -12.50
CA ASP A 340 21.70 15.10 -13.03
C ASP A 340 20.50 15.12 -12.07
N THR A 341 20.37 14.09 -11.25
CA THR A 341 19.30 13.98 -10.25
C THR A 341 19.64 14.80 -9.02
N VAL A 342 20.87 14.66 -8.51
CA VAL A 342 21.36 15.39 -7.34
C VAL A 342 21.36 16.91 -7.58
N SER A 343 21.76 17.37 -8.77
CA SER A 343 21.80 18.80 -9.12
C SER A 343 20.43 19.49 -9.07
N LYS A 344 19.34 18.71 -9.17
CA LYS A 344 17.95 19.18 -9.11
C LYS A 344 17.34 19.12 -7.72
N LEU A 345 17.99 18.48 -6.75
CA LEU A 345 17.49 18.42 -5.37
C LEU A 345 17.72 19.76 -4.66
N ALA A 346 16.85 20.11 -3.71
CA ALA A 346 16.97 21.28 -2.86
C ALA A 346 18.00 21.08 -1.73
N LEU A 347 19.19 20.55 -2.06
CA LEU A 347 20.29 20.35 -1.11
C LEU A 347 21.26 21.53 -1.17
N VAL A 348 21.69 22.02 -0.02
CA VAL A 348 22.65 23.13 0.10
C VAL A 348 23.98 22.80 -0.59
N GLN A 349 24.42 21.54 -0.54
CA GLN A 349 25.71 21.09 -1.08
C GLN A 349 25.57 20.27 -2.37
N LYS A 350 24.44 20.38 -3.08
CA LYS A 350 24.13 19.60 -4.30
C LYS A 350 25.25 19.63 -5.35
N ASN A 351 25.88 20.80 -5.56
CA ASN A 351 26.91 20.97 -6.60
C ASN A 351 28.22 20.29 -6.24
N ARG A 352 28.60 20.25 -4.97
CA ARG A 352 29.80 19.51 -4.55
C ARG A 352 29.63 18.02 -4.77
N ILE A 353 28.45 17.50 -4.42
CA ILE A 353 28.13 16.09 -4.62
C ILE A 353 28.14 15.76 -6.11
N ALA A 354 27.50 16.59 -6.95
CA ALA A 354 27.51 16.42 -8.40
C ALA A 354 28.93 16.49 -9.00
N LEU A 355 29.77 17.42 -8.55
CA LEU A 355 31.17 17.53 -8.98
C LEU A 355 31.98 16.27 -8.67
N ILE A 356 31.82 15.72 -7.45
CA ILE A 356 32.51 14.48 -7.04
C ILE A 356 32.08 13.33 -7.94
N ILE A 357 30.77 13.15 -8.15
CA ILE A 357 30.23 12.08 -9.01
C ILE A 357 30.75 12.22 -10.44
N LEU A 358 30.67 13.41 -11.04
CA LEU A 358 31.13 13.65 -12.41
C LEU A 358 32.64 13.43 -12.56
N ASP A 359 33.44 13.89 -11.61
CA ASP A 359 34.89 13.72 -11.69
C ASP A 359 35.34 12.27 -11.47
N SER A 360 34.70 11.56 -10.53
CA SER A 360 34.90 10.12 -10.39
C SER A 360 34.48 9.37 -11.65
N THR A 361 33.41 9.82 -12.33
CA THR A 361 32.97 9.24 -13.61
C THR A 361 34.05 9.38 -14.68
N VAL A 362 34.72 10.54 -14.79
CA VAL A 362 35.84 10.72 -15.73
C VAL A 362 36.99 9.78 -15.43
N GLU A 363 37.37 9.66 -14.15
CA GLU A 363 38.49 8.81 -13.77
C GLU A 363 38.21 7.33 -14.02
N ILE A 364 37.00 6.87 -13.72
CA ILE A 364 36.56 5.50 -14.01
C ILE A 364 36.47 5.30 -15.52
N ALA A 365 35.91 6.25 -16.27
CA ALA A 365 35.80 6.17 -17.73
C ALA A 365 37.16 5.98 -18.41
N TYR A 366 38.19 6.73 -17.99
CA TYR A 366 39.53 6.52 -18.51
C TYR A 366 40.07 5.12 -18.20
N LYS A 367 39.90 4.64 -16.96
CA LYS A 367 40.38 3.31 -16.57
C LYS A 367 39.65 2.20 -17.33
N GLU A 368 38.34 2.27 -17.41
CA GLU A 368 37.51 1.29 -18.13
C GLU A 368 37.83 1.27 -19.62
N TYR A 369 38.06 2.43 -20.24
CA TYR A 369 38.44 2.49 -21.66
C TYR A 369 39.81 1.86 -21.88
N LEU A 370 40.79 2.17 -21.04
CA LEU A 370 42.14 1.60 -21.18
C LEU A 370 42.16 0.07 -20.97
N VAL A 371 41.34 -0.43 -20.05
CA VAL A 371 41.29 -1.86 -19.74
C VAL A 371 40.53 -2.63 -20.82
N ASN A 372 39.39 -2.11 -21.29
CA ASN A 372 38.46 -2.89 -22.11
C ASN A 372 38.43 -2.50 -23.60
N GLU A 373 38.89 -1.30 -23.99
CA GLU A 373 38.74 -0.78 -25.35
C GLU A 373 40.10 -0.54 -26.06
N SER A 374 41.09 0.03 -25.37
CA SER A 374 42.34 0.46 -26.02
C SER A 374 43.38 -0.64 -26.26
N GLY A 375 43.23 -1.79 -25.61
CA GLY A 375 44.15 -2.93 -25.76
C GLY A 375 45.57 -2.70 -25.23
N ILE A 376 45.81 -1.73 -24.33
CA ILE A 376 47.17 -1.41 -23.82
C ILE A 376 47.83 -2.54 -23.00
N GLY A 377 47.05 -3.54 -22.57
CA GLY A 377 47.53 -4.68 -21.81
C GLY A 377 47.71 -4.40 -20.31
N ALA A 378 47.52 -5.45 -19.50
CA ALA A 378 47.46 -5.34 -18.03
C ALA A 378 48.75 -4.80 -17.38
N ARG A 379 49.92 -5.11 -17.96
CA ARG A 379 51.21 -4.63 -17.44
C ARG A 379 51.32 -3.11 -17.54
N ARG A 380 51.06 -2.56 -18.73
CA ARG A 380 51.15 -1.12 -18.97
C ARG A 380 50.10 -0.37 -18.16
N PHE A 381 48.88 -0.91 -18.07
CA PHE A 381 47.83 -0.32 -17.22
C PHE A 381 48.29 -0.23 -15.76
N LYS A 382 48.86 -1.31 -15.20
CA LYS A 382 49.36 -1.32 -13.83
C LYS A 382 50.46 -0.30 -13.57
N GLU A 383 51.30 0.01 -14.55
CA GLU A 383 52.36 1.02 -14.43
C GLU A 383 51.83 2.45 -14.33
N ILE A 384 50.64 2.74 -14.91
CA ILE A 384 50.08 4.10 -14.99
C ILE A 384 48.86 4.33 -14.09
N ALA A 385 48.19 3.27 -13.63
CA ALA A 385 46.88 3.34 -12.96
C ALA A 385 46.85 4.19 -11.68
N ASP A 386 47.99 4.34 -11.01
CA ASP A 386 48.12 5.08 -9.74
C ASP A 386 48.12 6.60 -9.95
N ASN A 387 48.40 7.08 -11.17
CA ASN A 387 48.48 8.50 -11.47
C ASN A 387 47.51 8.89 -12.58
N ARG A 388 46.49 9.68 -12.24
CA ARG A 388 45.50 10.18 -13.18
C ARG A 388 46.10 10.91 -14.38
N ALA A 389 47.19 11.66 -14.19
CA ALA A 389 47.83 12.39 -15.28
C ALA A 389 48.42 11.41 -16.33
N ASP A 390 49.03 10.32 -15.86
CA ASP A 390 49.60 9.29 -16.73
C ASP A 390 48.51 8.50 -17.45
N VAL A 391 47.40 8.18 -16.75
CA VAL A 391 46.20 7.58 -17.35
C VAL A 391 45.61 8.48 -18.44
N GLN A 392 45.46 9.79 -18.16
CA GLN A 392 44.93 10.74 -19.13
C GLN A 392 45.85 10.93 -20.33
N GLN A 393 47.16 10.97 -20.13
CA GLN A 393 48.14 11.04 -21.21
C GLN A 393 48.11 9.78 -22.08
N GLU A 394 47.85 8.61 -21.49
CA GLU A 394 47.69 7.39 -22.25
C GLU A 394 46.41 7.43 -23.09
N ILE A 395 45.28 7.88 -22.53
CA ILE A 395 44.01 8.04 -23.26
C ILE A 395 44.17 8.92 -24.51
N THR A 396 44.87 10.05 -24.41
CA THR A 396 45.04 10.98 -25.56
C THR A 396 45.90 10.42 -26.69
N LYS A 397 46.59 9.29 -26.50
CA LYS A 397 47.28 8.57 -27.58
C LYS A 397 46.31 7.73 -28.40
N HIS A 398 45.25 7.24 -27.78
CA HIS A 398 44.26 6.35 -28.41
C HIS A 398 43.10 7.14 -29.00
N GLU A 399 42.67 8.21 -28.33
CA GLU A 399 41.49 8.98 -28.72
C GLU A 399 41.79 10.48 -28.86
N LYS A 400 41.14 11.09 -29.86
CA LYS A 400 41.27 12.54 -30.12
C LYS A 400 40.27 13.31 -29.27
N ILE A 401 40.72 13.74 -28.10
CA ILE A 401 39.95 14.60 -27.19
C ILE A 401 40.40 16.06 -27.40
N ASP A 402 39.44 16.99 -27.44
CA ASP A 402 39.73 18.41 -27.58
C ASP A 402 40.62 18.93 -26.42
N ALA A 403 41.65 19.70 -26.75
CA ALA A 403 42.60 20.22 -25.77
C ALA A 403 41.94 21.21 -24.80
N GLY A 404 40.90 21.93 -25.24
CA GLY A 404 40.08 22.79 -24.39
C GLY A 404 39.29 21.97 -23.37
N ASP A 405 38.66 20.88 -23.80
CA ASP A 405 37.93 19.96 -22.90
C ASP A 405 38.89 19.31 -21.89
N ILE A 406 40.09 18.88 -22.29
CA ILE A 406 41.13 18.36 -21.37
C ILE A 406 41.52 19.42 -20.33
N LYS A 407 41.73 20.66 -20.76
CA LYS A 407 42.09 21.77 -19.86
C LYS A 407 40.99 22.00 -18.82
N LYS A 408 39.72 21.91 -19.23
CA LYS A 408 38.58 22.03 -18.32
C LYS A 408 38.45 20.83 -17.38
N ILE A 409 38.65 19.60 -17.85
CA ILE A 409 38.69 18.40 -16.99
C ILE A 409 39.74 18.56 -15.89
N ASN A 410 40.94 19.03 -16.24
CA ASN A 410 42.01 19.29 -15.27
C ASN A 410 41.63 20.41 -14.27
N HIS A 411 40.91 21.43 -14.73
CA HIS A 411 40.39 22.48 -13.84
C HIS A 411 39.40 21.92 -12.82
N PHE A 412 38.43 21.11 -13.25
CA PHE A 412 37.44 20.49 -12.35
C PHE A 412 38.05 19.44 -11.42
N TYR A 413 39.06 18.70 -11.88
CA TYR A 413 39.85 17.81 -11.03
C TYR A 413 40.53 18.59 -9.89
N LYS A 414 41.19 19.70 -10.22
CA LYS A 414 41.82 20.56 -9.21
C LYS A 414 40.78 21.10 -8.24
N LEU A 415 39.63 21.56 -8.74
CA LEU A 415 38.53 22.04 -7.90
C LEU A 415 38.02 20.97 -6.92
N ARG A 416 37.89 19.72 -7.37
CA ARG A 416 37.54 18.58 -6.49
C ARG A 416 38.64 18.31 -5.46
N CYS A 417 39.91 18.31 -5.85
CA CYS A 417 41.02 18.14 -4.90
C CYS A 417 41.03 19.27 -3.85
N ASP A 418 40.71 20.49 -4.26
CA ASP A 418 40.61 21.63 -3.35
C ASP A 418 39.46 21.45 -2.33
N LEU A 419 38.34 20.83 -2.71
CA LEU A 419 37.26 20.47 -1.79
C LEU A 419 37.70 19.48 -0.69
N ILE A 420 38.73 18.67 -0.93
CA ILE A 420 39.19 17.62 -0.02
C ILE A 420 40.36 18.13 0.84
N HIS A 421 41.27 18.90 0.25
CA HIS A 421 42.57 19.20 0.85
C HIS A 421 42.73 20.64 1.37
N GLN A 422 41.87 21.59 0.96
CA GLN A 422 41.99 22.97 1.41
C GLN A 422 41.14 23.28 2.66
N ARG A 423 41.61 24.23 3.48
CA ARG A 423 40.90 24.72 4.68
C ARG A 423 39.63 25.53 4.34
N ALA A 424 39.61 26.23 3.21
CA ALA A 424 38.44 26.96 2.73
C ALA A 424 37.74 26.14 1.65
N THR A 425 36.44 25.91 1.80
CA THR A 425 35.66 25.15 0.81
C THR A 425 35.41 26.01 -0.42
N PRO A 426 35.92 25.66 -1.62
CA PRO A 426 35.60 26.40 -2.84
C PRO A 426 34.11 26.33 -3.15
N ASN A 427 33.53 27.47 -3.54
CA ASN A 427 32.14 27.54 -3.96
C ASN A 427 31.98 27.01 -5.39
N VAL A 428 31.05 26.09 -5.61
CA VAL A 428 30.81 25.46 -6.92
C VAL A 428 29.42 25.87 -7.42
N LEU A 429 29.38 26.61 -8.52
CA LEU A 429 28.16 27.20 -9.08
C LEU A 429 27.40 26.20 -9.96
N ASP A 430 26.08 26.36 -10.09
CA ASP A 430 25.23 25.53 -10.95
C ASP A 430 25.74 25.52 -12.41
N ALA A 431 26.16 26.69 -12.93
CA ALA A 431 26.71 26.82 -14.28
C ALA A 431 28.02 26.03 -14.49
N GLN A 432 28.83 25.88 -13.44
CA GLN A 432 30.06 25.10 -13.49
C GLN A 432 29.76 23.59 -13.56
N ILE A 433 28.74 23.13 -12.85
CA ILE A 433 28.29 21.74 -12.92
C ILE A 433 27.71 21.43 -14.29
N GLU A 434 26.92 22.33 -14.87
CA GLU A 434 26.36 22.15 -16.21
C GLU A 434 27.46 22.11 -17.28
N ASP A 435 28.45 23.02 -17.23
CA ASP A 435 29.60 22.98 -18.13
C ASP A 435 30.38 21.67 -17.98
N TYR A 436 30.64 21.22 -16.74
CA TYR A 436 31.36 19.97 -16.53
C TYR A 436 30.59 18.75 -17.02
N ARG A 437 29.29 18.69 -16.73
CA ARG A 437 28.40 17.61 -17.18
C ARG A 437 28.41 17.48 -18.70
N ASN A 438 28.40 18.60 -19.43
CA ASN A 438 28.46 18.59 -20.89
C ASN A 438 29.81 18.10 -21.43
N ILE A 439 30.91 18.35 -20.72
CA ILE A 439 32.23 17.81 -21.06
C ILE A 439 32.29 16.31 -20.80
N VAL A 440 31.75 15.85 -19.67
CA VAL A 440 31.66 14.41 -19.36
C VAL A 440 30.80 13.68 -20.40
N GLU A 441 29.68 14.26 -20.82
CA GLU A 441 28.88 13.69 -21.92
C GLU A 441 29.70 13.52 -23.20
N LYS A 442 30.36 14.59 -23.66
CA LYS A 442 31.21 14.53 -24.86
C LYS A 442 32.28 13.45 -24.72
N LEU A 443 32.91 13.36 -23.55
CA LEU A 443 33.94 12.37 -23.27
C LEU A 443 33.39 10.94 -23.36
N LEU A 444 32.28 10.66 -22.69
CA LEU A 444 31.67 9.32 -22.71
C LEU A 444 31.17 8.93 -24.10
N LYS A 445 30.72 9.91 -24.89
CA LYS A 445 30.36 9.70 -26.29
C LYS A 445 31.55 9.32 -27.15
N VAL A 446 32.71 9.97 -26.95
CA VAL A 446 33.95 9.65 -27.66
C VAL A 446 34.47 8.27 -27.24
N LEU A 447 34.55 7.98 -25.94
CA LEU A 447 35.17 6.76 -25.44
C LEU A 447 34.29 5.51 -25.62
N PHE A 448 32.98 5.63 -25.43
CA PHE A 448 32.08 4.47 -25.35
C PHE A 448 30.89 4.54 -26.30
N GLY A 449 30.69 5.65 -27.01
CA GLY A 449 29.50 5.84 -27.84
C GLY A 449 28.21 6.08 -27.04
N ILE A 450 28.32 6.47 -25.76
CA ILE A 450 27.15 6.76 -24.92
C ILE A 450 26.50 8.08 -25.36
N ASP A 451 25.18 8.08 -25.54
CA ASP A 451 24.37 9.26 -25.87
C ASP A 451 23.52 9.71 -24.69
N LEU A 452 23.75 10.91 -24.16
CA LEU A 452 23.01 11.45 -23.01
C LEU A 452 22.02 12.58 -23.40
N SER A 453 21.81 12.76 -24.70
CA SER A 453 20.96 13.82 -25.27
C SER A 453 19.45 13.56 -25.18
#